data_AF-A0A975EHX4-F1
#
_entry.id   AF-A0A975EHX4-F1
#
_cell.length_a   1.000
_cell.length_b   1.000
_cell.length_c   1.000
_cell.angle_alpha   90.00
_cell.angle_beta   90.00
_cell.angle_gamma   90.00
#
_symmetry.space_group_name_H-M   'P 1'
#
loop_
_entity.id
_entity.type
_entity.pdbx_description
1 polymer ?
#
loop_
_entity_poly.entity_id
_entity_poly.type
_entity_poly.pdbx_seq_one_letter_code
_entity_poly.pdbx_strand_id
1 'polypeptide(L)'
;MKYPRIDIEETFAELVRDSGGVVLEDKLPKSPSFENADYVFHHERLVAELKCLTEDNVNSPNIESKIDALIADWHDQGKIQTKQRDKESWRKMPQELQTKIYEISTKSIKRRIQKANAQIRETKRELGLDNYLGMVILANDGIYSHGPAAFINAAMVALKRDFSEIDYVIFFTANLFTRLKETPEPALIWIGIDLQRGAKIDGQFIDRLGRDWRLLVCKKTGLPGFDQELNDMEGFWHSTHMPRE
;
A
#
# COMPACT_ATOMS: atom_id res chain seq x y z
N MET A 1 18.60 10.47 -13.77
CA MET A 1 17.57 10.58 -14.83
C MET A 1 16.24 10.88 -14.15
N LYS A 2 15.61 12.03 -14.43
CA LYS A 2 14.35 12.42 -13.77
C LYS A 2 13.19 11.70 -14.47
N TYR A 3 12.63 10.68 -13.84
CA TYR A 3 11.47 9.98 -14.39
C TYR A 3 10.23 10.88 -14.32
N PRO A 4 9.39 10.92 -15.38
CA PRO A 4 8.13 11.65 -15.35
C PRO A 4 7.20 11.05 -14.29
N ARG A 5 6.46 11.93 -13.60
CA ARG A 5 5.48 11.55 -12.59
C ARG A 5 4.07 11.70 -13.14
N ILE A 6 3.18 10.84 -12.66
CA ILE A 6 1.75 10.94 -12.89
C ILE A 6 1.04 11.33 -11.59
N ASP A 7 -0.10 11.99 -11.73
CA ASP A 7 -1.11 12.07 -10.68
C ASP A 7 -1.78 10.70 -10.58
N ILE A 8 -1.54 9.99 -9.48
CA ILE A 8 -2.03 8.62 -9.30
C ILE A 8 -3.55 8.61 -9.17
N GLU A 9 -4.14 9.56 -8.45
CA GLU A 9 -5.58 9.57 -8.19
C GLU A 9 -6.34 9.84 -9.49
N GLU A 10 -5.91 10.85 -10.24
CA GLU A 10 -6.49 11.17 -11.55
C GLU A 10 -6.30 10.02 -12.56
N THR A 11 -5.09 9.45 -12.62
CA THR A 11 -4.79 8.37 -13.57
C THR A 11 -5.54 7.09 -13.22
N PHE A 12 -5.70 6.78 -11.93
CA PHE A 12 -6.45 5.59 -11.52
C PHE A 12 -7.95 5.80 -11.74
N ALA A 13 -8.46 7.02 -11.53
CA ALA A 13 -9.84 7.35 -11.89
C ALA A 13 -10.10 7.22 -13.40
N GLU A 14 -9.16 7.61 -14.27
CA GLU A 14 -9.22 7.35 -15.72
C GLU A 14 -9.33 5.85 -16.02
N LEU A 15 -8.44 5.04 -15.41
CA LEU A 15 -8.50 3.56 -15.54
C LEU A 15 -9.85 2.98 -15.10
N VAL A 16 -10.40 3.46 -13.98
CA VAL A 16 -11.70 2.98 -13.47
C VAL A 16 -12.81 3.29 -14.47
N ARG A 17 -12.82 4.49 -15.07
CA ARG A 17 -13.81 4.85 -16.10
C ARG A 17 -13.65 3.98 -17.35
N ASP A 18 -12.43 3.77 -17.81
CA ASP A 18 -12.14 2.97 -19.02
C ASP A 18 -12.48 1.48 -18.84
N SER A 19 -12.37 0.96 -17.61
CA SER A 19 -12.75 -0.42 -17.26
C SER A 19 -14.25 -0.61 -16.99
N GLY A 20 -15.07 0.44 -17.15
CA GLY A 20 -16.51 0.38 -16.91
C GLY A 20 -16.89 0.43 -15.43
N GLY A 21 -15.95 0.77 -14.55
CA GLY A 21 -16.20 1.08 -13.16
C GLY A 21 -16.81 2.48 -12.95
N VAL A 22 -17.18 2.76 -11.71
CA VAL A 22 -17.76 4.04 -11.30
C VAL A 22 -16.78 4.75 -10.38
N VAL A 23 -16.40 5.98 -10.74
CA VAL A 23 -15.74 6.93 -9.85
C VAL A 23 -16.81 7.66 -9.05
N LEU A 24 -16.81 7.49 -7.73
CA LEU A 24 -17.89 7.99 -6.88
C LEU A 24 -17.92 9.52 -6.78
N GLU A 25 -16.78 10.19 -6.90
CA GLU A 25 -16.71 11.65 -7.01
C GLU A 25 -17.54 12.20 -8.19
N ASP A 26 -17.63 11.44 -9.30
CA ASP A 26 -18.42 11.85 -10.47
C ASP A 26 -19.95 11.68 -10.25
N LYS A 27 -20.37 10.93 -9.22
CA LYS A 27 -21.77 10.52 -9.01
C LYS A 27 -22.40 11.10 -7.75
N LEU A 28 -21.58 11.34 -6.73
CA LEU A 28 -22.03 11.89 -5.46
C LEU A 28 -22.02 13.42 -5.51
N PRO A 29 -22.82 14.09 -4.66
CA PRO A 29 -22.69 15.53 -4.49
C PRO A 29 -21.29 15.89 -3.99
N LYS A 30 -20.82 17.11 -4.28
CA LYS A 30 -19.48 17.61 -3.87
C LYS A 30 -19.21 17.52 -2.36
N SER A 31 -20.26 17.39 -1.55
CA SER A 31 -20.16 17.23 -0.10
C SER A 31 -21.19 16.20 0.34
N PRO A 32 -20.89 14.90 0.20
CA PRO A 32 -21.79 13.86 0.68
C PRO A 32 -21.86 13.90 2.21
N SER A 33 -22.97 13.40 2.77
CA SER A 33 -23.20 13.38 4.22
C SER A 33 -22.41 12.29 4.95
N PHE A 34 -21.59 11.52 4.25
CA PHE A 34 -20.80 10.39 4.75
C PHE A 34 -19.43 10.36 4.07
N GLU A 35 -18.45 9.69 4.66
CA GLU A 35 -17.15 9.48 4.00
C GLU A 35 -17.28 8.32 3.01
N ASN A 36 -17.29 8.62 1.72
CA ASN A 36 -17.37 7.59 0.69
C ASN A 36 -15.99 7.03 0.32
N ALA A 37 -16.00 5.78 -0.15
CA ALA A 37 -14.93 5.18 -0.92
C ALA A 37 -14.80 5.84 -2.31
N ASP A 38 -13.69 5.60 -3.00
CA ASP A 38 -13.41 6.22 -4.30
C ASP A 38 -14.15 5.55 -5.47
N TYR A 39 -14.27 4.22 -5.47
CA TYR A 39 -14.68 3.47 -6.66
C TYR A 39 -15.69 2.35 -6.38
N VAL A 40 -16.51 2.04 -7.39
CA VAL A 40 -17.40 0.86 -7.41
C VAL A 40 -17.27 0.13 -8.74
N PHE A 41 -17.07 -1.19 -8.69
CA PHE A 41 -17.12 -2.08 -9.84
C PHE A 41 -18.34 -3.00 -9.70
N HIS A 42 -19.46 -2.62 -10.32
CA HIS A 42 -20.72 -3.35 -10.19
C HIS A 42 -20.65 -4.78 -10.75
N HIS A 43 -19.92 -4.99 -11.84
CA HIS A 43 -19.75 -6.32 -12.44
C HIS A 43 -19.08 -7.31 -11.48
N GLU A 44 -18.11 -6.82 -10.72
CA GLU A 44 -17.34 -7.58 -9.73
C GLU A 44 -17.97 -7.57 -8.33
N ARG A 45 -19.08 -6.82 -8.17
CA ARG A 45 -19.69 -6.53 -6.86
C ARG A 45 -18.64 -6.07 -5.84
N LEU A 46 -17.88 -5.03 -6.20
CA LEU A 46 -16.73 -4.56 -5.46
C LEU A 46 -16.81 -3.06 -5.16
N VAL A 47 -16.51 -2.66 -3.92
CA VAL A 47 -16.27 -1.27 -3.51
C VAL A 47 -14.78 -1.11 -3.21
N ALA A 48 -14.13 -0.11 -3.78
CA ALA A 48 -12.69 0.07 -3.65
C ALA A 48 -12.31 1.48 -3.17
N GLU A 49 -11.29 1.54 -2.33
CA GLU A 49 -10.70 2.79 -1.84
C GLU A 49 -9.22 2.85 -2.18
N LEU A 50 -8.77 3.97 -2.76
CA LEU A 50 -7.37 4.25 -3.04
C LEU A 50 -6.75 5.07 -1.90
N LYS A 51 -5.54 4.66 -1.49
CA LYS A 51 -4.70 5.44 -0.57
C LYS A 51 -3.32 5.62 -1.18
N CYS A 52 -3.07 6.85 -1.63
CA CYS A 52 -1.74 7.30 -2.03
C CYS A 52 -0.87 7.58 -0.79
N LEU A 53 0.30 6.95 -0.77
CA LEU A 53 1.28 7.02 0.30
C LEU A 53 2.48 7.82 -0.19
N THR A 54 2.41 9.13 0.01
CA THR A 54 3.35 10.11 -0.56
C THR A 54 4.46 10.53 0.40
N GLU A 55 4.26 10.36 1.71
CA GLU A 55 5.19 10.82 2.75
C GLU A 55 5.89 9.65 3.43
N ASP A 56 7.22 9.65 3.34
CA ASP A 56 8.09 8.82 4.14
C ASP A 56 8.16 9.34 5.59
N ASN A 57 7.06 9.19 6.32
CA ASN A 57 7.00 9.60 7.72
C ASN A 57 7.81 8.68 8.63
N VAL A 58 8.34 7.56 8.13
CA VAL A 58 9.06 6.59 8.95
C VAL A 58 10.40 7.14 9.44
N ASN A 59 11.04 8.01 8.65
CA ASN A 59 12.21 8.79 9.07
C ASN A 59 11.81 10.21 9.50
N SER A 60 10.55 10.45 9.86
CA SER A 60 10.17 11.74 10.42
C SER A 60 10.86 11.92 11.78
N PRO A 61 11.37 13.11 12.11
CA PRO A 61 12.02 13.37 13.40
C PRO A 61 11.16 12.95 14.61
N ASN A 62 9.83 13.02 14.47
CA ASN A 62 8.88 12.59 15.48
C ASN A 62 8.82 11.06 15.66
N ILE A 63 8.89 10.28 14.58
CA ILE A 63 8.95 8.82 14.65
C ILE A 63 10.30 8.38 15.19
N GLU A 64 11.40 8.95 14.69
CA GLU A 64 12.75 8.67 15.19
C GLU A 64 12.87 8.96 16.69
N SER A 65 12.40 10.12 17.15
CA SER A 65 12.41 10.48 18.57
C SER A 65 11.62 9.49 19.45
N LYS A 66 10.51 8.94 18.95
CA LYS A 66 9.72 7.93 19.69
C LYS A 66 10.44 6.59 19.76
N ILE A 67 11.10 6.19 18.68
CA ILE A 67 11.90 4.96 18.65
C ILE A 67 13.11 5.12 19.58
N ASP A 68 13.79 6.27 19.54
CA ASP A 68 14.95 6.56 20.38
C ASP A 68 14.58 6.58 21.86
N ALA A 69 13.44 7.21 22.21
CA ALA A 69 12.93 7.20 23.57
C ALA A 69 12.60 5.78 24.05
N LEU A 70 11.98 4.95 23.20
CA LEU A 70 11.67 3.55 23.53
C LEU A 70 12.94 2.73 23.76
N ILE A 71 13.95 2.89 22.90
CA ILE A 71 15.24 2.17 23.04
C ILE A 71 15.98 2.63 24.28
N ALA A 72 15.99 3.93 24.56
CA ALA A 72 16.60 4.48 25.76
C ALA A 72 15.95 3.90 27.02
N ASP A 73 14.62 3.87 27.09
CA ASP A 73 13.87 3.27 28.20
C ASP A 73 14.23 1.79 28.42
N TRP A 74 14.30 1.00 27.35
CA TRP A 74 14.66 -0.42 27.44
C TRP A 74 16.09 -0.65 27.89
N HIS A 75 17.01 0.19 27.43
CA HIS A 75 18.41 0.14 27.84
C HIS A 75 18.56 0.54 29.31
N ASP A 76 17.88 1.61 29.75
CA ASP A 76 17.98 2.11 31.11
C ASP A 76 17.34 1.13 32.12
N GLN A 77 16.40 0.29 31.66
CA GLN A 77 15.86 -0.87 32.39
C GLN A 77 16.76 -2.13 32.34
N GLY A 78 17.91 -2.08 31.64
CA GLY A 78 18.83 -3.22 31.49
C GLY A 78 18.31 -4.35 30.59
N LYS A 79 17.23 -4.13 29.83
CA LYS A 79 16.62 -5.13 28.93
C LYS A 79 17.40 -5.32 27.62
N ILE A 80 18.23 -4.34 27.26
CA ILE A 80 19.16 -4.40 26.11
C ILE A 80 20.51 -3.82 26.51
N GLN A 81 21.58 -4.30 25.87
CA GLN A 81 22.96 -3.90 26.18
C GLN A 81 23.44 -2.67 25.42
N THR A 82 22.77 -2.30 24.32
CA THR A 82 23.19 -1.21 23.43
C THR A 82 21.99 -0.41 22.96
N LYS A 83 22.20 0.90 22.74
CA LYS A 83 21.23 1.80 22.09
C LYS A 83 21.41 1.86 20.56
N GLN A 84 22.41 1.18 20.01
CA GLN A 84 22.69 1.18 18.57
C GLN A 84 21.58 0.46 17.77
N ARG A 85 21.35 0.93 16.53
CA ARG A 85 20.30 0.46 15.60
C ARG A 85 20.87 -0.01 14.25
N ASP A 86 22.04 -0.62 14.27
CA ASP A 86 22.60 -1.28 13.08
C ASP A 86 21.98 -2.68 12.87
N LYS A 87 22.29 -3.31 11.73
CA LYS A 87 21.76 -4.65 11.40
C LYS A 87 22.14 -5.72 12.43
N GLU A 88 23.28 -5.58 13.08
CA GLU A 88 23.78 -6.58 14.03
C GLU A 88 23.07 -6.46 15.39
N SER A 89 22.96 -5.24 15.90
CA SER A 89 22.22 -4.91 17.12
C SER A 89 20.73 -5.21 16.97
N TRP A 90 20.11 -4.90 15.82
CA TRP A 90 18.69 -5.23 15.56
C TRP A 90 18.39 -6.72 15.75
N ARG A 91 19.23 -7.61 15.21
CA ARG A 91 19.05 -9.08 15.34
C ARG A 91 19.15 -9.57 16.78
N LYS A 92 19.90 -8.85 17.63
CA LYS A 92 20.09 -9.17 19.04
C LYS A 92 19.05 -8.51 19.95
N MET A 93 18.22 -7.59 19.44
CA MET A 93 17.16 -6.96 20.23
C MET A 93 16.04 -7.96 20.55
N PRO A 94 15.44 -7.88 21.75
CA PRO A 94 14.27 -8.68 22.09
C PRO A 94 13.13 -8.52 21.07
N GLN A 95 12.44 -9.61 20.74
CA GLN A 95 11.35 -9.60 19.75
C GLN A 95 10.23 -8.62 20.11
N GLU A 96 9.94 -8.46 21.41
CA GLU A 96 8.94 -7.50 21.89
C GLU A 96 9.35 -6.05 21.57
N LEU A 97 10.63 -5.69 21.72
CA LEU A 97 11.15 -4.37 21.36
C LEU A 97 11.06 -4.15 19.84
N GLN A 98 11.49 -5.14 19.05
CA GLN A 98 11.36 -5.09 17.59
C GLN A 98 9.90 -4.87 17.16
N THR A 99 8.96 -5.54 17.82
CA THR A 99 7.51 -5.40 17.55
C THR A 99 7.02 -3.99 17.88
N LYS A 100 7.39 -3.43 19.05
CA LYS A 100 7.00 -2.06 19.43
C LYS A 100 7.58 -1.00 18.48
N ILE A 101 8.84 -1.17 18.06
CA ILE A 101 9.47 -0.28 17.08
C ILE A 101 8.70 -0.35 15.75
N TYR A 102 8.35 -1.56 15.32
CA TYR A 102 7.54 -1.78 14.12
C TYR A 102 6.14 -1.15 14.22
N GLU A 103 5.47 -1.24 15.36
CA GLU A 103 4.17 -0.59 15.59
C GLU A 103 4.26 0.94 15.50
N ILE A 104 5.34 1.53 16.02
CA ILE A 104 5.59 2.97 15.94
C ILE A 104 5.81 3.39 14.49
N SER A 105 6.66 2.67 13.75
CA SER A 105 7.02 3.02 12.37
C SER A 105 5.89 2.80 11.36
N THR A 106 5.00 1.83 11.60
CA THR A 106 3.91 1.46 10.69
C THR A 106 2.55 2.08 11.03
N LYS A 107 2.48 2.89 12.10
CA LYS A 107 1.24 3.50 12.59
C LYS A 107 0.47 4.31 11.52
N SER A 108 1.20 4.99 10.64
CA SER A 108 0.61 5.79 9.55
C SER A 108 -0.13 4.92 8.52
N ILE A 109 0.48 3.79 8.14
CA ILE A 109 -0.11 2.79 7.24
C ILE A 109 -1.39 2.24 7.87
N LYS A 110 -1.32 1.83 9.13
CA LYS A 110 -2.48 1.32 9.87
C LYS A 110 -3.62 2.34 9.90
N ARG A 111 -3.34 3.62 10.16
CA ARG A 111 -4.37 4.69 10.19
C ARG A 111 -5.04 4.88 8.82
N ARG A 112 -4.27 4.77 7.73
CA ARG A 112 -4.82 4.89 6.36
C ARG A 112 -5.72 3.72 6.01
N ILE A 113 -5.33 2.51 6.37
CA ILE A 113 -6.16 1.31 6.21
C ILE A 113 -7.43 1.39 7.07
N GLN A 114 -7.33 1.89 8.31
CA GLN A 114 -8.49 2.16 9.17
C GLN A 114 -9.50 3.10 8.50
N LYS A 115 -9.01 4.19 7.91
CA LYS A 115 -9.86 5.14 7.20
C LYS A 115 -10.51 4.50 5.97
N ALA A 116 -9.73 3.77 5.18
CA ALA A 116 -10.25 3.06 4.01
C ALA A 116 -11.35 2.05 4.38
N ASN A 117 -11.15 1.26 5.44
CA ASN A 117 -12.18 0.34 5.93
C ASN A 117 -13.46 1.08 6.34
N ALA A 118 -13.35 2.25 6.99
CA ALA A 118 -14.52 3.05 7.36
C ALA A 118 -15.27 3.59 6.13
N GLN A 119 -14.54 4.13 5.15
CA GLN A 119 -15.10 4.64 3.89
C GLN A 119 -15.80 3.55 3.08
N ILE A 120 -15.18 2.38 2.95
CA ILE A 120 -15.79 1.21 2.30
C ILE A 120 -17.09 0.82 3.01
N ARG A 121 -17.07 0.74 4.35
CA ARG A 121 -18.26 0.42 5.16
C ARG A 121 -19.40 1.40 4.91
N GLU A 122 -19.10 2.68 4.96
CA GLU A 122 -20.09 3.75 4.81
C GLU A 122 -20.65 3.74 3.38
N THR A 123 -19.80 3.66 2.36
CA THR A 123 -20.27 3.50 0.97
C THR A 123 -21.17 2.29 0.78
N LYS A 124 -20.79 1.12 1.30
CA LYS A 124 -21.63 -0.08 1.17
C LYS A 124 -23.00 0.15 1.80
N ARG A 125 -23.05 0.69 3.01
CA ARG A 125 -24.30 0.96 3.71
C ARG A 125 -25.16 2.00 3.00
N GLU A 126 -24.60 3.16 2.68
CA GLU A 126 -25.36 4.30 2.15
C GLU A 126 -25.83 4.08 0.70
N LEU A 127 -25.15 3.22 -0.07
CA LEU A 127 -25.53 2.87 -1.44
C LEU A 127 -26.25 1.51 -1.55
N GLY A 128 -26.52 0.82 -0.44
CA GLY A 128 -27.19 -0.50 -0.44
C GLY A 128 -26.38 -1.61 -1.10
N LEU A 129 -25.05 -1.57 -0.94
CA LEU A 129 -24.07 -2.52 -1.50
C LEU A 129 -23.50 -3.45 -0.40
N ASP A 130 -24.26 -3.78 0.64
CA ASP A 130 -23.79 -4.59 1.77
C ASP A 130 -23.28 -5.98 1.35
N ASN A 131 -23.73 -6.47 0.19
CA ASN A 131 -23.30 -7.75 -0.38
C ASN A 131 -22.12 -7.61 -1.36
N TYR A 132 -21.46 -6.45 -1.43
CA TYR A 132 -20.26 -6.21 -2.23
C TYR A 132 -19.02 -6.50 -1.39
N LEU A 133 -17.97 -6.99 -2.04
CA LEU A 133 -16.63 -7.11 -1.47
C LEU A 133 -16.03 -5.72 -1.29
N GLY A 134 -15.09 -5.58 -0.36
CA GLY A 134 -14.30 -4.36 -0.22
C GLY A 134 -12.84 -4.57 -0.59
N MET A 135 -12.27 -3.58 -1.27
CA MET A 135 -10.86 -3.59 -1.67
C MET A 135 -10.17 -2.31 -1.24
N VAL A 136 -8.98 -2.45 -0.66
CA VAL A 136 -8.09 -1.30 -0.45
C VAL A 136 -6.97 -1.35 -1.48
N ILE A 137 -6.75 -0.23 -2.16
CA ILE A 137 -5.69 -0.04 -3.14
C ILE A 137 -4.66 0.88 -2.49
N LEU A 138 -3.44 0.36 -2.28
CA LEU A 138 -2.34 1.06 -1.64
C LEU A 138 -1.29 1.42 -2.70
N ALA A 139 -1.22 2.71 -3.04
CA ALA A 139 -0.22 3.21 -3.96
C ALA A 139 0.99 3.75 -3.18
N ASN A 140 2.16 3.12 -3.32
CA ASN A 140 3.40 3.70 -2.81
C ASN A 140 3.91 4.77 -3.79
N ASP A 141 3.82 6.03 -3.36
CA ASP A 141 4.13 7.23 -4.14
C ASP A 141 5.16 8.13 -3.45
N GLY A 142 6.06 7.54 -2.66
CA GLY A 142 7.14 8.29 -2.02
C GLY A 142 7.75 7.69 -0.77
N ILE A 143 7.39 6.47 -0.36
CA ILE A 143 8.05 5.77 0.75
C ILE A 143 9.28 5.05 0.21
N TYR A 144 10.46 5.59 0.49
CA TYR A 144 11.76 5.02 0.07
C TYR A 144 12.42 4.21 1.19
N SER A 145 12.15 4.56 2.46
CA SER A 145 12.75 3.95 3.66
C SER A 145 12.40 2.48 3.86
N HIS A 146 11.30 2.02 3.25
CA HIS A 146 10.86 0.63 3.30
C HIS A 146 10.95 0.05 1.90
N GLY A 147 11.68 -1.06 1.76
CA GLY A 147 11.53 -1.90 0.58
C GLY A 147 10.07 -2.37 0.45
N PRO A 148 9.58 -2.63 -0.77
CA PRO A 148 8.19 -3.05 -1.04
C PRO A 148 7.68 -4.16 -0.11
N ALA A 149 8.53 -5.14 0.18
CA ALA A 149 8.26 -6.25 1.09
C ALA A 149 7.94 -5.83 2.53
N ALA A 150 8.72 -4.91 3.11
CA ALA A 150 8.51 -4.45 4.48
C ALA A 150 7.19 -3.67 4.61
N PHE A 151 6.85 -2.91 3.57
CA PHE A 151 5.58 -2.19 3.46
C PHE A 151 4.39 -3.17 3.40
N ILE A 152 4.46 -4.17 2.52
CA ILE A 152 3.40 -5.17 2.39
C ILE A 152 3.22 -5.92 3.70
N ASN A 153 4.31 -6.33 4.36
CA ASN A 153 4.22 -6.95 5.66
C ASN A 153 3.49 -6.03 6.68
N ALA A 154 3.74 -4.72 6.64
CA ALA A 154 3.10 -3.77 7.55
C ALA A 154 1.60 -3.64 7.30
N ALA A 155 1.22 -3.54 6.03
CA ALA A 155 -0.17 -3.57 5.62
C ALA A 155 -0.83 -4.88 6.06
N MET A 156 -0.21 -6.03 5.80
CA MET A 156 -0.75 -7.35 6.15
C MET A 156 -0.89 -7.56 7.65
N VAL A 157 0.09 -7.12 8.46
CA VAL A 157 0.00 -7.14 9.92
C VAL A 157 -1.15 -6.27 10.40
N ALA A 158 -1.33 -5.07 9.82
CA ALA A 158 -2.46 -4.22 10.13
C ALA A 158 -3.79 -4.90 9.76
N LEU A 159 -3.87 -5.54 8.59
CA LEU A 159 -5.06 -6.23 8.07
C LEU A 159 -5.41 -7.51 8.81
N LYS A 160 -4.50 -8.11 9.59
CA LYS A 160 -4.81 -9.28 10.42
C LYS A 160 -5.77 -8.97 11.58
N ARG A 161 -6.01 -7.69 11.91
CA ARG A 161 -6.89 -7.28 13.02
C ARG A 161 -7.83 -6.14 12.58
N ASP A 162 -9.09 -6.23 13.00
CA ASP A 162 -10.06 -5.12 13.03
C ASP A 162 -10.62 -4.55 11.71
N PHE A 163 -10.28 -5.09 10.53
CA PHE A 163 -10.79 -4.59 9.23
C PHE A 163 -11.68 -5.62 8.53
N SER A 164 -12.95 -5.68 8.94
CA SER A 164 -13.95 -6.63 8.40
C SER A 164 -14.44 -6.31 7.00
N GLU A 165 -14.31 -5.06 6.56
CA GLU A 165 -14.88 -4.61 5.28
C GLU A 165 -13.91 -4.76 4.12
N ILE A 166 -12.66 -5.13 4.39
CA ILE A 166 -11.62 -5.31 3.39
C ILE A 166 -11.43 -6.81 3.17
N ASP A 167 -11.69 -7.25 1.94
CA ASP A 167 -11.54 -8.63 1.48
C ASP A 167 -10.28 -8.78 0.61
N TYR A 168 -9.89 -7.71 -0.08
CA TYR A 168 -8.77 -7.72 -1.01
C TYR A 168 -7.88 -6.49 -0.90
N VAL A 169 -6.59 -6.66 -1.17
CA VAL A 169 -5.61 -5.58 -1.19
C VAL A 169 -4.87 -5.57 -2.51
N ILE A 170 -4.78 -4.41 -3.13
CA ILE A 170 -3.84 -4.16 -4.21
C ILE A 170 -2.74 -3.25 -3.66
N PHE A 171 -1.49 -3.62 -3.90
CA PHE A 171 -0.34 -2.75 -3.69
C PHE A 171 0.33 -2.47 -5.03
N PHE A 172 0.62 -1.19 -5.31
CA PHE A 172 1.39 -0.85 -6.51
C PHE A 172 2.34 0.33 -6.32
N THR A 173 3.30 0.46 -7.23
CA THR A 173 4.11 1.67 -7.42
C THR A 173 3.80 2.33 -8.75
N ALA A 174 3.89 3.66 -8.81
CA ALA A 174 3.61 4.44 -10.03
C ALA A 174 4.74 5.41 -10.37
N ASN A 175 5.17 6.17 -9.36
CA ASN A 175 6.25 7.15 -9.47
C ASN A 175 7.54 6.66 -8.79
N LEU A 176 7.55 5.41 -8.32
CA LEU A 176 8.69 4.74 -7.71
C LEU A 176 9.07 3.54 -8.54
N PHE A 177 10.29 3.57 -9.08
CA PHE A 177 10.85 2.45 -9.79
C PHE A 177 11.70 1.61 -8.84
N THR A 178 11.50 0.30 -8.91
CA THR A 178 12.24 -0.67 -8.11
C THR A 178 13.25 -1.36 -9.00
N ARG A 179 14.50 -1.47 -8.53
CA ARG A 179 15.51 -2.31 -9.18
C ARG A 179 15.39 -3.70 -8.57
N LEU A 180 15.01 -4.67 -9.37
CA LEU A 180 15.00 -6.07 -8.96
C LEU A 180 16.36 -6.69 -9.27
N LYS A 181 16.76 -7.69 -8.49
CA LYS A 181 18.10 -8.27 -8.55
C LYS A 181 18.40 -8.90 -9.92
N GLU A 182 17.36 -9.41 -10.58
CA GLU A 182 17.44 -10.14 -11.84
C GLU A 182 17.22 -9.28 -13.08
N THR A 183 16.78 -8.01 -12.93
CA THR A 183 16.51 -7.13 -14.08
C THR A 183 17.19 -5.77 -13.91
N PRO A 184 18.00 -5.32 -14.88
CA PRO A 184 18.61 -4.00 -14.85
C PRO A 184 17.57 -2.88 -15.06
N GLU A 185 16.39 -3.20 -15.60
CA GLU A 185 15.37 -2.20 -15.88
C GLU A 185 14.54 -1.78 -14.65
N PRO A 186 14.12 -0.51 -14.56
CA PRO A 186 13.25 -0.03 -13.50
C PRO A 186 11.85 -0.64 -13.64
N ALA A 187 11.38 -1.37 -12.61
CA ALA A 187 10.08 -2.04 -12.63
C ALA A 187 9.02 -1.29 -11.79
N LEU A 188 7.77 -1.34 -12.29
CA LEU A 188 6.58 -0.98 -11.52
C LEU A 188 6.01 -2.25 -10.87
N ILE A 189 5.67 -2.13 -9.60
CA ILE A 189 5.13 -3.24 -8.82
C ILE A 189 3.62 -3.22 -8.89
N TRP A 190 3.00 -4.39 -9.06
CA TRP A 190 1.58 -4.62 -8.87
C TRP A 190 1.40 -5.96 -8.16
N ILE A 191 0.81 -5.94 -6.97
CA ILE A 191 0.63 -7.13 -6.13
C ILE A 191 -0.82 -7.14 -5.63
N GLY A 192 -1.57 -8.17 -6.04
CA GLY A 192 -2.88 -8.47 -5.50
C GLY A 192 -2.78 -9.48 -4.36
N ILE A 193 -3.52 -9.23 -3.28
CA ILE A 193 -3.55 -10.11 -2.09
C ILE A 193 -5.01 -10.35 -1.70
N ASP A 194 -5.45 -11.59 -1.86
CA ASP A 194 -6.72 -12.07 -1.30
C ASP A 194 -6.54 -12.37 0.20
N LEU A 195 -7.35 -11.75 1.05
CA LEU A 195 -7.31 -11.97 2.51
C LEU A 195 -8.02 -13.26 2.93
N GLN A 196 -8.64 -13.99 1.99
CA GLN A 196 -9.31 -15.28 2.18
C GLN A 196 -10.43 -15.25 3.23
N ARG A 197 -11.17 -14.14 3.30
CA ARG A 197 -12.21 -13.89 4.30
C ARG A 197 -13.61 -14.36 3.89
N GLY A 198 -13.78 -14.84 2.65
CA GLY A 198 -15.07 -15.31 2.16
C GLY A 198 -15.12 -15.41 0.65
N ALA A 199 -16.05 -14.67 0.04
CA ALA A 199 -16.22 -14.63 -1.40
C ALA A 199 -14.93 -14.10 -2.07
N LYS A 200 -14.60 -14.68 -3.22
CA LYS A 200 -13.37 -14.38 -3.96
C LYS A 200 -13.66 -13.38 -5.06
N ILE A 201 -12.72 -12.47 -5.27
CA ILE A 201 -12.68 -11.64 -6.48
C ILE A 201 -12.21 -12.52 -7.64
N ASP A 202 -12.74 -12.28 -8.85
CA ASP A 202 -12.23 -12.91 -10.05
C ASP A 202 -10.76 -12.51 -10.29
N GLY A 203 -9.85 -13.49 -10.30
CA GLY A 203 -8.44 -13.25 -10.57
C GLY A 203 -8.22 -12.62 -11.94
N GLN A 204 -9.04 -12.95 -12.95
CA GLN A 204 -8.91 -12.36 -14.29
C GLN A 204 -9.22 -10.86 -14.30
N PHE A 205 -10.12 -10.41 -13.42
CA PHE A 205 -10.38 -8.98 -13.23
C PHE A 205 -9.16 -8.26 -12.65
N ILE A 206 -8.54 -8.81 -11.61
CA ILE A 206 -7.34 -8.23 -10.98
C ILE A 206 -6.17 -8.17 -11.97
N ASP A 207 -5.95 -9.23 -12.74
CA ASP A 207 -4.88 -9.29 -13.73
C ASP A 207 -5.08 -8.28 -14.86
N ARG A 208 -6.33 -8.13 -15.32
CA ARG A 208 -6.70 -7.13 -16.33
C ARG A 208 -6.52 -5.71 -15.80
N LEU A 209 -7.02 -5.42 -14.60
CA LEU A 209 -6.86 -4.10 -13.98
C LEU A 209 -5.38 -3.72 -13.82
N GLY A 210 -4.54 -4.67 -13.40
CA GLY A 210 -3.09 -4.45 -13.28
C GLY A 210 -2.39 -4.24 -14.61
N ARG A 211 -2.76 -5.02 -15.64
CA ARG A 211 -2.24 -4.84 -17.00
C ARG A 211 -2.62 -3.47 -17.57
N ASP A 212 -3.88 -3.08 -17.43
CA ASP A 212 -4.42 -1.84 -17.97
C ASP A 212 -3.83 -0.61 -17.23
N TRP A 213 -3.66 -0.71 -15.91
CA TRP A 213 -2.89 0.25 -15.12
C TRP A 213 -1.48 0.43 -15.69
N ARG A 214 -0.74 -0.66 -15.88
CA ARG A 214 0.63 -0.62 -16.43
C ARG A 214 0.65 0.08 -17.78
N LEU A 215 -0.22 -0.31 -18.71
CA LEU A 215 -0.32 0.29 -20.04
C LEU A 215 -0.60 1.79 -19.97
N LEU A 216 -1.49 2.22 -19.07
CA LEU A 216 -1.84 3.62 -18.89
C LEU A 216 -0.67 4.43 -18.33
N VAL A 217 0.05 3.90 -17.32
CA VAL A 217 1.26 4.53 -16.77
C VAL A 217 2.33 4.66 -17.85
N CYS A 218 2.60 3.60 -18.62
CA CYS A 218 3.56 3.62 -19.72
C CYS A 218 3.19 4.66 -20.78
N LYS A 219 1.91 4.75 -21.15
CA LYS A 219 1.41 5.75 -22.10
C LYS A 219 1.63 7.18 -21.58
N LYS A 220 1.36 7.45 -20.30
CA LYS A 220 1.51 8.80 -19.71
C LYS A 220 2.98 9.18 -19.46
N THR A 221 3.83 8.21 -19.15
CA THR A 221 5.24 8.43 -18.80
C THR A 221 6.20 8.29 -19.99
N GLY A 222 5.80 7.59 -21.05
CA GLY A 222 6.68 7.22 -22.16
C GLY A 222 7.71 6.15 -21.80
N LEU A 223 7.62 5.55 -20.61
CA LEU A 223 8.55 4.51 -20.15
C LEU A 223 8.06 3.12 -20.58
N PRO A 224 8.96 2.19 -20.94
CA PRO A 224 8.59 0.82 -21.25
C PRO A 224 8.10 0.11 -19.98
N GLY A 225 6.93 -0.54 -20.08
CA GLY A 225 6.40 -1.39 -19.01
C GLY A 225 6.92 -2.80 -19.17
N PHE A 226 7.61 -3.31 -18.16
CA PHE A 226 7.99 -4.71 -18.11
C PHE A 226 6.91 -5.48 -17.35
N ASP A 227 6.33 -6.52 -17.94
CA ASP A 227 5.56 -7.53 -17.20
C ASP A 227 6.57 -8.33 -16.40
N GLN A 228 6.44 -8.26 -15.08
CA GLN A 228 7.16 -9.16 -14.20
C GLN A 228 6.11 -9.87 -13.37
N GLU A 229 5.87 -11.13 -13.71
CA GLU A 229 5.49 -12.08 -12.68
C GLU A 229 6.59 -12.03 -11.63
N LEU A 230 6.23 -11.84 -10.36
CA LEU A 230 7.15 -11.92 -9.23
C LEU A 230 7.60 -13.38 -9.06
N ASN A 231 8.41 -13.86 -10.00
CA ASN A 231 8.96 -15.22 -10.00
C ASN A 231 10.16 -15.32 -9.04
N ASP A 232 10.85 -14.21 -8.79
CA ASP A 232 11.90 -14.09 -7.77
C ASP A 232 11.35 -13.43 -6.49
N MET A 233 10.60 -14.22 -5.71
CA MET A 233 10.14 -13.80 -4.39
C MET A 233 11.30 -13.45 -3.46
N GLU A 234 12.44 -14.14 -3.56
CA GLU A 234 13.61 -13.91 -2.70
C GLU A 234 14.28 -12.56 -2.99
N GLY A 235 14.47 -12.21 -4.26
CA GLY A 235 14.94 -10.89 -4.68
C GLY A 235 13.95 -9.77 -4.39
N PHE A 236 12.63 -10.05 -4.40
CA PHE A 236 11.62 -9.09 -3.97
C PHE A 236 11.76 -8.74 -2.47
N TRP A 237 11.97 -9.73 -1.60
CA TRP A 237 12.20 -9.52 -0.16
C TRP A 237 13.46 -8.67 0.14
N HIS A 238 14.41 -8.67 -0.78
CA HIS A 238 15.66 -7.89 -0.67
C HIS A 238 15.69 -6.62 -1.52
N SER A 239 14.60 -6.31 -2.25
CA SER A 239 14.54 -5.16 -3.13
C SER A 239 14.50 -3.83 -2.37
N THR A 240 15.14 -2.81 -2.93
CA THR A 240 15.13 -1.45 -2.43
C THR A 240 14.62 -0.51 -3.52
N HIS A 241 13.84 0.50 -3.15
CA HIS A 241 13.47 1.56 -4.09
C HIS A 241 14.73 2.29 -4.59
N MET A 242 14.73 2.67 -5.86
CA MET A 242 15.83 3.48 -6.40
C MET A 242 15.83 4.86 -5.70
N PRO A 243 17.01 5.38 -5.30
CA PRO A 243 17.09 6.68 -4.65
C PRO A 243 16.60 7.81 -5.57
N ARG A 244 16.10 8.88 -4.95
CA ARG A 244 15.63 10.08 -5.62
C ARG A 244 16.86 10.88 -6.11
N GLU A 245 17.14 10.82 -7.41
CA GLU A 245 18.07 11.76 -8.08
C GLU A 245 17.41 13.11 -8.32
#